data_AF-A0A8H7RGL7-F1
#
_entry.id   AF-A0A8H7RGL7-F1
#
_cell.length_a   1.000
_cell.length_b   1.000
_cell.length_c   1.000
_cell.angle_alpha   90.00
_cell.angle_beta   90.00
_cell.angle_gamma   90.00
#
_symmetry.space_group_name_H-M   'P 1'
#
loop_
_entity.id
_entity.type
_entity.pdbx_description
1 polymer ?
#
loop_
_entity_poly.entity_id
_entity_poly.type
_entity_poly.pdbx_seq_one_letter_code
_entity_poly.pdbx_strand_id
1 'polypeptide(L)'
;MPTAFHARNANGIPGVHHLDKGWPNGHQISDMWREFPGNDGAPFVDQHRSLLLTLNIDWFGPFLNSTYSVGAIYLTINNLPRSERFKTENVILVGVMPGLQESRTSDINNYLRPLVDELLEWYGGRTIRTNIHPQGTRVRLALFINACDIPAARKTCGFTSHASLCACHKCARQFSVFPGTTNIDYSGFDLENWELRTWENNRIFAEQWRNAETMAGRRELERRNGTRWSELHRLEYFDPVRSTIIDPMHNLFLGTAKRMITVWTNNDLLTDSDLKQMQILADGIVLPPDYVTLKQKIGSRFPFMTANDWKSWCLVYSPLVLDGHLPRVHLQNWLLFVDACRLMVKPSITMDEVEESNNLLLRFCIGVQRLYGAEEITPNMHLHLHMDSTIEDFGPLYAYWVFSYERYNGYLKDIDTNQKDSFEMTFMKRFLQKTGARDFVRSFESLFHHHQHHLHFLNRFLDLVQPIPPTVNIIHHHFDPHEFYALSTDITRASRVTGSEPLPPDAYPLSYGR
;
A
#
# COMPACT_ATOMS: atom_id res chain seq x y z
N MET A 1 2.58 -4.84 50.47
CA MET A 1 3.83 -4.12 50.16
C MET A 1 4.95 -5.15 50.15
N PRO A 2 5.75 -5.21 49.08
CA PRO A 2 7.05 -4.52 49.14
C PRO A 2 7.21 -3.45 48.06
N THR A 3 8.16 -2.54 48.25
CA THR A 3 8.50 -1.44 47.35
C THR A 3 9.61 -1.85 46.37
N ALA A 4 9.35 -1.81 45.07
CA ALA A 4 10.40 -1.89 44.05
C ALA A 4 11.02 -0.49 43.82
N PHE A 5 12.36 -0.42 43.74
CA PHE A 5 13.08 0.83 43.47
C PHE A 5 13.08 1.14 41.97
N HIS A 6 12.61 2.32 41.57
CA HIS A 6 12.79 2.83 40.21
C HIS A 6 14.19 3.39 40.00
N ALA A 7 15.07 2.64 39.33
CA ALA A 7 16.30 3.19 38.77
C ALA A 7 15.94 4.04 37.53
N ARG A 8 16.21 5.36 37.59
CA ARG A 8 16.07 6.27 36.44
C ARG A 8 17.44 6.48 35.78
N ASN A 9 17.47 6.53 34.45
CA ASN A 9 18.66 7.01 33.73
C ASN A 9 18.79 8.54 33.89
N ALA A 10 19.97 9.08 33.54
CA ALA A 10 20.33 10.49 33.74
C ALA A 10 19.43 11.50 32.99
N ASN A 11 18.61 11.05 32.03
CA ASN A 11 17.70 11.90 31.25
C ASN A 11 16.24 11.81 31.72
N GLY A 12 15.93 11.05 32.78
CA GLY A 12 14.58 10.93 33.34
C GLY A 12 13.57 10.19 32.46
N ILE A 13 14.01 9.59 31.35
CA ILE A 13 13.18 8.79 30.44
C ILE A 13 12.90 7.43 31.12
N PRO A 14 11.66 6.90 31.10
CA PRO A 14 11.41 5.52 31.46
C PRO A 14 12.34 4.60 30.66
N GLY A 15 12.99 3.65 31.34
CA GLY A 15 13.76 2.64 30.63
C GLY A 15 12.80 1.80 29.81
N VAL A 16 12.91 1.84 28.47
CA VAL A 16 12.35 0.80 27.63
C VAL A 16 13.10 -0.47 28.02
N HIS A 17 12.43 -1.36 28.74
CA HIS A 17 12.97 -2.69 28.95
C HIS A 17 13.09 -3.34 27.58
N HIS A 18 14.23 -3.98 27.29
CA HIS A 18 14.32 -4.87 26.16
C HIS A 18 13.26 -5.96 26.38
N LEU A 19 12.20 -5.91 25.59
CA LEU A 19 11.29 -7.01 25.45
C LEU A 19 12.05 -8.08 24.67
N ASP A 20 12.65 -9.03 25.39
CA ASP A 20 12.98 -10.35 24.88
C ASP A 20 11.66 -11.08 24.52
N LYS A 21 10.96 -10.55 23.50
CA LYS A 21 10.19 -11.38 22.58
C LYS A 21 11.24 -12.28 21.92
N GLY A 22 11.51 -13.42 22.54
CA GLY A 22 12.37 -14.45 21.98
C GLY A 22 11.71 -15.03 20.73
N TRP A 23 11.83 -14.31 19.61
CA TRP A 23 11.30 -14.68 18.29
C TRP A 23 11.70 -16.12 18.00
N PRO A 24 10.74 -17.07 17.86
CA PRO A 24 11.10 -18.47 17.72
C PRO A 24 11.93 -18.68 16.45
N ASN A 25 13.17 -19.17 16.64
CA ASN A 25 14.16 -19.40 15.58
C ASN A 25 13.55 -20.18 14.41
N GLY A 26 13.16 -19.48 13.33
CA GLY A 26 12.56 -20.12 12.16
C GLY A 26 11.53 -19.29 11.39
N HIS A 27 10.95 -18.22 11.98
CA HIS A 27 10.01 -17.34 11.27
C HIS A 27 10.70 -16.72 10.04
N GLN A 28 10.02 -16.77 8.89
CA GLN A 28 10.50 -16.22 7.64
C GLN A 28 9.38 -15.40 7.01
N ILE A 29 9.55 -14.07 7.06
CA ILE A 29 8.74 -13.05 6.38
C ILE A 29 8.19 -13.59 5.04
N SER A 30 6.92 -13.29 4.76
CA SER A 30 6.03 -13.97 3.80
C SER A 30 5.17 -15.11 4.40
N ASP A 31 4.83 -15.08 5.69
CA ASP A 31 4.10 -16.18 6.34
C ASP A 31 2.72 -16.43 5.71
N MET A 32 1.96 -15.37 5.39
CA MET A 32 0.65 -15.51 4.72
C MET A 32 0.74 -16.27 3.38
N TRP A 33 1.86 -16.24 2.65
CA TRP A 33 2.00 -17.00 1.41
C TRP A 33 2.04 -18.52 1.63
N ARG A 34 2.50 -18.96 2.80
CA ARG A 34 2.67 -20.37 3.20
C ARG A 34 1.45 -20.89 3.94
N GLU A 35 0.84 -20.01 4.75
CA GLU A 35 -0.33 -20.33 5.58
C GLU A 35 -1.66 -20.21 4.84
N PHE A 36 -1.70 -19.58 3.66
CA PHE A 36 -2.97 -19.32 2.96
C PHE A 36 -3.74 -20.61 2.66
N PRO A 37 -4.96 -20.79 3.17
CA PRO A 37 -5.61 -22.10 3.17
C PRO A 37 -6.05 -22.56 1.77
N GLY A 38 -5.79 -23.83 1.46
CA GLY A 38 -6.39 -24.57 0.36
C GLY A 38 -7.66 -25.34 0.77
N ASN A 39 -8.41 -25.82 -0.22
CA ASN A 39 -9.65 -26.61 -0.01
C ASN A 39 -9.40 -28.02 0.56
N ASP A 40 -8.15 -28.46 0.54
CA ASP A 40 -7.64 -29.76 0.98
C ASP A 40 -6.83 -29.65 2.30
N GLY A 41 -6.75 -28.46 2.91
CA GLY A 41 -5.94 -28.20 4.09
C GLY A 41 -4.44 -28.06 3.83
N ALA A 42 -4.00 -28.17 2.58
CA ALA A 42 -2.66 -27.80 2.15
C ALA A 42 -2.58 -26.29 1.84
N PRO A 43 -1.38 -25.68 1.78
CA PRO A 43 -1.20 -24.32 1.28
C PRO A 43 -1.82 -24.14 -0.11
N PHE A 44 -2.54 -23.03 -0.31
CA PHE A 44 -3.25 -22.77 -1.56
C PHE A 44 -2.33 -22.81 -2.78
N VAL A 45 -1.12 -22.26 -2.64
CA VAL A 45 -0.10 -22.14 -3.70
C VAL A 45 0.59 -23.46 -4.08
N ASP A 46 0.47 -24.50 -3.26
CA ASP A 46 1.02 -25.83 -3.56
C ASP A 46 0.18 -26.57 -4.62
N GLN A 47 -1.10 -26.20 -4.79
CA GLN A 47 -1.92 -26.70 -5.90
C GLN A 47 -1.52 -26.02 -7.21
N HIS A 48 -1.28 -26.82 -8.26
CA HIS A 48 -0.94 -26.32 -9.60
C HIS A 48 -1.90 -25.21 -10.09
N ARG A 49 -1.32 -24.10 -10.56
CA ARG A 49 -2.03 -22.94 -11.11
C ARG A 49 -3.03 -22.27 -10.15
N SER A 50 -2.71 -22.29 -8.85
CA SER A 50 -3.31 -21.43 -7.83
C SER A 50 -2.73 -20.02 -7.88
N LEU A 51 -3.54 -19.03 -8.24
CA LEU A 51 -3.15 -17.63 -8.37
C LEU A 51 -3.75 -16.77 -7.25
N LEU A 52 -2.89 -16.08 -6.51
CA LEU A 52 -3.24 -15.13 -5.46
C LEU A 52 -3.42 -13.73 -6.05
N LEU A 53 -4.44 -12.99 -5.60
CA LEU A 53 -4.84 -11.70 -6.17
C LEU A 53 -4.71 -10.55 -5.16
N THR A 54 -4.23 -9.39 -5.62
CA THR A 54 -4.32 -8.13 -4.87
C THR A 54 -5.45 -7.26 -5.42
N LEU A 55 -6.48 -7.04 -4.61
CA LEU A 55 -7.54 -6.06 -4.84
C LEU A 55 -7.06 -4.65 -4.48
N ASN A 56 -7.26 -3.70 -5.37
CA ASN A 56 -7.20 -2.28 -5.06
C ASN A 56 -8.52 -1.63 -5.45
N ILE A 57 -9.03 -0.75 -4.57
CA ILE A 57 -10.13 0.17 -4.86
C ILE A 57 -9.69 1.56 -4.42
N ASP A 58 -9.81 2.53 -5.33
CA ASP A 58 -9.44 3.93 -5.13
C ASP A 58 -10.42 4.84 -5.90
N TRP A 59 -10.60 6.07 -5.40
CA TRP A 59 -11.56 7.05 -5.90
C TRP A 59 -10.86 8.32 -6.41
N PHE A 60 -11.17 8.71 -7.64
CA PHE A 60 -10.55 9.87 -8.27
C PHE A 60 -11.56 10.80 -8.96
N GLY A 61 -11.30 12.10 -8.87
CA GLY A 61 -11.97 13.09 -9.73
C GLY A 61 -11.52 12.91 -11.18
N PRO A 62 -12.43 12.64 -12.14
CA PRO A 62 -12.08 12.46 -13.54
C PRO A 62 -11.93 13.80 -14.30
N PHE A 63 -12.52 14.89 -13.78
CA PHE A 63 -12.61 16.18 -14.46
C PHE A 63 -12.12 17.31 -13.56
N LEU A 64 -11.39 18.27 -14.15
CA LEU A 64 -10.94 19.48 -13.47
C LEU A 64 -12.14 20.30 -12.95
N ASN A 65 -11.99 20.86 -11.74
CA ASN A 65 -12.99 21.68 -11.05
C ASN A 65 -14.37 21.01 -10.83
N SER A 66 -14.46 19.68 -10.94
CA SER A 66 -15.66 18.91 -10.61
C SER A 66 -15.57 18.31 -9.20
N THR A 67 -16.71 18.26 -8.50
CA THR A 67 -16.86 17.50 -7.25
C THR A 67 -17.15 16.01 -7.47
N TYR A 68 -17.39 15.62 -8.73
CA TYR A 68 -17.65 14.24 -9.12
C TYR A 68 -16.41 13.37 -8.89
N SER A 69 -16.59 12.17 -8.33
CA SER A 69 -15.52 11.21 -8.11
C SER A 69 -15.95 9.81 -8.56
N VAL A 70 -15.08 9.14 -9.30
CA VAL A 70 -15.24 7.80 -9.87
C VAL A 70 -14.40 6.82 -9.07
N GLY A 71 -14.96 5.66 -8.72
CA GLY A 71 -14.19 4.57 -8.10
C GLY A 71 -13.73 3.57 -9.15
N ALA A 72 -12.47 3.14 -9.12
CA ALA A 72 -11.99 2.01 -9.94
C ALA A 72 -11.71 0.78 -9.07
N ILE A 73 -11.98 -0.41 -9.62
CA ILE A 73 -11.75 -1.70 -8.97
C ILE A 73 -10.72 -2.48 -9.80
N TYR A 74 -9.55 -2.73 -9.24
CA TYR A 74 -8.45 -3.43 -9.92
C TYR A 74 -8.06 -4.72 -9.21
N LEU A 75 -7.61 -5.71 -9.98
CA LEU A 75 -6.87 -6.88 -9.50
C LEU A 75 -5.49 -6.95 -10.16
N THR A 76 -4.49 -7.44 -9.43
CA THR A 76 -3.23 -7.96 -10.01
C THR A 76 -2.92 -9.35 -9.48
N ILE A 77 -2.22 -10.16 -10.29
CA ILE A 77 -1.82 -11.54 -9.94
C ILE A 77 -0.50 -11.50 -9.20
N ASN A 78 -0.50 -11.80 -7.90
CA ASN A 78 0.69 -11.70 -7.05
C ASN A 78 1.79 -12.69 -7.45
N ASN A 79 1.42 -13.86 -7.97
CA ASN A 79 2.35 -14.87 -8.47
C ASN A 79 3.23 -14.36 -9.63
N LEU A 80 2.86 -13.25 -10.29
CA LEU A 80 3.74 -12.62 -11.27
C LEU A 80 4.97 -12.00 -10.59
N PRO A 81 6.18 -12.15 -11.19
CA PRO A 81 7.35 -11.36 -10.82
C PRO A 81 7.00 -9.88 -10.82
N ARG A 82 7.55 -9.12 -9.87
CA ARG A 82 7.09 -7.74 -9.60
C ARG A 82 7.26 -6.78 -10.80
N SER A 83 8.23 -7.05 -11.69
CA SER A 83 8.42 -6.33 -12.96
C SER A 83 7.26 -6.53 -13.95
N GLU A 84 6.59 -7.68 -13.89
CA GLU A 84 5.49 -8.08 -14.75
C GLU A 84 4.14 -7.72 -14.12
N ARG A 85 3.97 -7.97 -12.82
CA ARG A 85 2.72 -7.83 -12.05
C ARG A 85 1.93 -6.55 -12.32
N PHE A 86 2.63 -5.44 -12.53
CA PHE A 86 2.06 -4.10 -12.72
C PHE A 86 2.21 -3.54 -14.15
N LYS A 87 2.49 -4.40 -15.15
CA LYS A 87 2.35 -4.02 -16.57
C LYS A 87 0.89 -3.98 -16.96
N THR A 88 0.53 -3.12 -17.92
CA THR A 88 -0.87 -2.85 -18.29
C THR A 88 -1.63 -4.12 -18.69
N GLU A 89 -1.00 -5.03 -19.45
CA GLU A 89 -1.57 -6.34 -19.81
C GLU A 89 -1.89 -7.27 -18.62
N ASN A 90 -1.28 -7.04 -17.44
CA ASN A 90 -1.40 -7.88 -16.25
C ASN A 90 -2.26 -7.24 -15.14
N VAL A 91 -2.78 -6.01 -15.35
CA VAL A 91 -3.69 -5.33 -14.43
C VAL A 91 -5.13 -5.46 -14.93
N ILE A 92 -5.96 -6.13 -14.14
CA ILE A 92 -7.35 -6.42 -14.48
C ILE A 92 -8.22 -5.30 -13.89
N LEU A 93 -8.75 -4.40 -14.73
CA LEU A 93 -9.82 -3.48 -14.34
C LEU A 93 -11.14 -4.27 -14.30
N VAL A 94 -11.60 -4.60 -13.08
CA VAL A 94 -12.82 -5.38 -12.83
C VAL A 94 -14.06 -4.54 -13.08
N GLY A 95 -14.02 -3.26 -12.70
CA GLY A 95 -15.17 -2.37 -12.83
C GLY A 95 -14.82 -0.93 -12.50
N VAL A 96 -15.70 -0.03 -12.97
CA VAL A 96 -15.67 1.40 -12.66
C VAL A 96 -17.03 1.75 -12.04
N MET A 97 -17.00 2.23 -10.80
CA MET A 97 -18.18 2.60 -10.02
C MET A 97 -18.60 4.04 -10.36
N PRO A 98 -19.84 4.26 -10.83
CA PRO A 98 -20.35 5.58 -11.16
C PRO A 98 -20.48 6.46 -9.93
N GLY A 99 -20.33 7.76 -10.13
CA GLY A 99 -20.17 8.73 -9.06
C GLY A 99 -21.37 9.65 -8.81
N LEU A 100 -21.34 10.23 -7.63
CA LEU A 100 -21.55 11.66 -7.39
C LEU A 100 -20.60 12.11 -6.28
N GLN A 101 -20.45 11.24 -5.27
CA GLN A 101 -19.40 11.24 -4.25
C GLN A 101 -18.91 9.80 -4.03
N GLU A 102 -17.88 9.64 -3.20
CA GLU A 102 -17.37 8.33 -2.76
C GLU A 102 -18.51 7.47 -2.16
N SER A 103 -18.58 6.17 -2.51
CA SER A 103 -19.74 5.34 -2.16
C SER A 103 -19.97 5.20 -0.64
N ARG A 104 -21.23 5.08 -0.19
CA ARG A 104 -21.51 4.82 1.23
C ARG A 104 -21.05 3.40 1.60
N THR A 105 -20.73 3.17 2.86
CA THR A 105 -20.21 1.88 3.35
C THR A 105 -21.14 0.68 3.09
N SER A 106 -22.45 0.92 2.97
CA SER A 106 -23.43 -0.10 2.56
C SER A 106 -23.34 -0.45 1.08
N ASP A 107 -22.98 0.52 0.24
CA ASP A 107 -23.24 0.49 -1.20
C ASP A 107 -22.08 -0.18 -1.96
N ILE A 108 -20.86 -0.08 -1.42
CA ILE A 108 -19.67 -0.79 -1.91
C ILE A 108 -19.90 -2.31 -2.01
N ASN A 109 -20.70 -2.89 -1.11
CA ASN A 109 -21.06 -4.31 -1.13
C ASN A 109 -21.84 -4.70 -2.39
N ASN A 110 -22.63 -3.80 -2.98
CA ASN A 110 -23.34 -4.11 -4.23
C ASN A 110 -22.37 -4.19 -5.42
N TYR A 111 -21.25 -3.47 -5.38
CA TYR A 111 -20.19 -3.52 -6.39
C TYR A 111 -19.18 -4.66 -6.14
N LEU A 112 -18.93 -5.03 -4.88
CA LEU A 112 -18.09 -6.16 -4.51
C LEU A 112 -18.77 -7.52 -4.79
N ARG A 113 -20.09 -7.62 -4.66
CA ARG A 113 -20.82 -8.89 -4.77
C ARG A 113 -20.50 -9.70 -6.04
N PRO A 114 -20.55 -9.14 -7.27
CA PRO A 114 -20.25 -9.92 -8.48
C PRO A 114 -18.80 -10.44 -8.54
N LEU A 115 -17.85 -9.68 -7.99
CA LEU A 115 -16.46 -10.12 -7.86
C LEU A 115 -16.33 -11.25 -6.82
N VAL A 116 -17.05 -11.15 -5.69
CA VAL A 116 -17.06 -12.19 -4.65
C VAL A 116 -17.76 -13.47 -5.12
N ASP A 117 -18.84 -13.36 -5.89
CA ASP A 117 -19.54 -14.50 -6.50
C ASP A 117 -18.60 -15.28 -7.43
N GLU A 118 -17.88 -14.57 -8.32
CA GLU A 118 -16.84 -15.16 -9.17
C GLU A 118 -15.70 -15.77 -8.33
N LEU A 119 -15.16 -15.05 -7.34
CA LEU A 119 -14.04 -15.53 -6.51
C LEU A 119 -14.36 -16.81 -5.74
N LEU A 120 -15.62 -17.04 -5.36
CA LEU A 120 -16.06 -18.28 -4.72
C LEU A 120 -15.95 -19.48 -5.69
N GLU A 121 -16.40 -19.31 -6.94
CA GLU A 121 -16.26 -20.36 -7.95
C GLU A 121 -14.79 -20.59 -8.36
N TRP A 122 -14.02 -19.51 -8.56
CA TRP A 122 -12.60 -19.62 -8.91
C TRP A 122 -11.74 -20.21 -7.80
N TYR A 123 -12.13 -20.06 -6.53
CA TYR A 123 -11.43 -20.71 -5.40
C TYR A 123 -11.63 -22.24 -5.40
N GLY A 124 -12.81 -22.71 -5.80
CA GLY A 124 -13.09 -24.12 -6.14
C GLY A 124 -12.31 -24.62 -7.36
N GLY A 125 -12.01 -23.72 -8.30
CA GLY A 125 -11.13 -23.93 -9.44
C GLY A 125 -11.87 -24.29 -10.72
N ARG A 126 -11.75 -23.44 -11.75
CA ARG A 126 -12.43 -23.56 -13.03
C ARG A 126 -11.45 -24.01 -14.13
N THR A 127 -11.96 -24.70 -15.15
CA THR A 127 -11.14 -25.18 -16.28
C THR A 127 -11.19 -24.18 -17.43
N ILE A 128 -10.06 -23.54 -17.74
CA ILE A 128 -9.92 -22.62 -18.88
C ILE A 128 -9.10 -23.23 -20.00
N ARG A 129 -9.49 -22.96 -21.25
CA ARG A 129 -8.69 -23.28 -22.44
C ARG A 129 -7.70 -22.14 -22.70
N THR A 130 -6.46 -22.49 -22.99
CA THR A 130 -5.41 -21.53 -23.42
C THR A 130 -4.75 -22.05 -24.69
N ASN A 131 -3.95 -21.21 -25.36
CA ASN A 131 -3.28 -21.61 -26.61
C ASN A 131 -2.42 -22.89 -26.45
N ILE A 132 -1.72 -23.04 -25.33
CA ILE A 132 -0.91 -24.24 -25.03
C ILE A 132 -1.66 -25.34 -24.27
N HIS A 133 -2.87 -25.05 -23.76
CA HIS A 133 -3.77 -26.02 -23.14
C HIS A 133 -5.16 -25.97 -23.80
N PRO A 134 -5.27 -26.39 -25.09
CA PRO A 134 -6.52 -26.31 -25.84
C PRO A 134 -7.62 -27.25 -25.32
N GLN A 135 -7.24 -28.34 -24.66
CA GLN A 135 -8.18 -29.24 -23.95
C GLN A 135 -8.67 -28.64 -22.61
N GLY A 136 -8.03 -27.56 -22.14
CA GLY A 136 -8.27 -26.95 -20.85
C GLY A 136 -7.18 -27.26 -19.82
N THR A 137 -6.97 -26.35 -18.88
CA THR A 137 -6.28 -26.56 -17.61
C THR A 137 -7.16 -26.05 -16.49
N ARG A 138 -7.18 -26.72 -15.34
CA ARG A 138 -7.74 -26.14 -14.11
C ARG A 138 -6.84 -24.97 -13.67
N VAL A 139 -7.47 -23.91 -13.18
CA VAL A 139 -6.85 -22.73 -12.57
C VAL A 139 -7.69 -22.35 -11.35
N ARG A 140 -7.04 -21.95 -10.26
CA ARG A 140 -7.70 -21.43 -9.05
C ARG A 140 -7.33 -19.98 -8.86
N LEU A 141 -8.28 -19.15 -8.42
CA LEU A 141 -8.02 -17.77 -7.98
C LEU A 141 -8.44 -17.62 -6.53
N ALA A 142 -7.70 -16.83 -5.74
CA ALA A 142 -8.12 -16.38 -4.43
C ALA A 142 -7.74 -14.92 -4.19
N LEU A 143 -8.59 -14.18 -3.47
CA LEU A 143 -8.24 -12.86 -2.98
C LEU A 143 -7.24 -12.99 -1.82
N PHE A 144 -6.06 -12.41 -1.96
CA PHE A 144 -4.95 -12.54 -1.01
C PHE A 144 -4.70 -11.26 -0.22
N ILE A 145 -4.77 -10.11 -0.90
CA ILE A 145 -4.50 -8.79 -0.31
C ILE A 145 -5.61 -7.81 -0.71
N ASN A 146 -6.06 -7.01 0.23
CA ASN A 146 -6.82 -5.78 0.03
C ASN A 146 -5.88 -4.58 0.24
N ALA A 147 -5.39 -4.02 -0.88
CA ALA A 147 -4.40 -2.95 -0.96
C ALA A 147 -5.07 -1.63 -1.37
N CYS A 148 -5.61 -0.92 -0.39
CA CYS A 148 -6.39 0.31 -0.58
C CYS A 148 -5.89 1.43 0.35
N ASP A 149 -6.34 2.67 0.12
CA ASP A 149 -6.18 3.73 1.12
C ASP A 149 -7.02 3.41 2.39
N ILE A 150 -6.84 4.16 3.49
CA ILE A 150 -7.52 3.84 4.76
C ILE A 150 -9.06 3.90 4.61
N PRO A 151 -9.68 4.99 4.11
CA PRO A 151 -11.11 5.04 3.75
C PRO A 151 -11.62 3.83 2.97
N ALA A 152 -11.02 3.53 1.82
CA ALA A 152 -11.45 2.44 0.95
C ALA A 152 -11.22 1.07 1.61
N ALA A 153 -10.08 0.84 2.27
CA ALA A 153 -9.79 -0.39 3.01
C ALA A 153 -10.83 -0.67 4.10
N ARG A 154 -11.29 0.38 4.81
CA ARG A 154 -12.28 0.20 5.89
C ARG A 154 -13.67 -0.08 5.32
N LYS A 155 -13.99 0.46 4.15
CA LYS A 155 -15.24 0.13 3.43
C LYS A 155 -15.21 -1.28 2.83
N THR A 156 -14.12 -1.68 2.18
CA THR A 156 -14.01 -3.01 1.55
C THR A 156 -13.95 -4.14 2.58
N CYS A 157 -13.20 -3.99 3.66
CA CYS A 157 -13.03 -5.04 4.68
C CYS A 157 -13.96 -4.90 5.89
N GLY A 158 -14.98 -4.02 5.84
CA GLY A 158 -16.02 -3.96 6.86
C GLY A 158 -15.58 -3.39 8.22
N PHE A 159 -14.61 -2.49 8.26
CA PHE A 159 -14.21 -1.80 9.50
C PHE A 159 -14.94 -0.45 9.67
N THR A 160 -14.88 0.12 10.87
CA THR A 160 -15.27 1.51 11.11
C THR A 160 -14.20 2.49 10.62
N SER A 161 -14.58 3.78 10.47
CA SER A 161 -13.69 4.84 9.97
C SER A 161 -12.70 5.32 11.03
N HIS A 162 -11.71 6.12 10.61
CA HIS A 162 -10.74 6.79 11.49
C HIS A 162 -11.35 7.75 12.53
N ALA A 163 -12.66 8.02 12.46
CA ALA A 163 -13.42 8.83 13.42
C ALA A 163 -14.24 7.96 14.40
N SER A 164 -13.91 6.67 14.53
CA SER A 164 -14.53 5.72 15.45
C SER A 164 -13.71 5.53 16.72
N LEU A 165 -14.37 5.21 17.83
CA LEU A 165 -13.68 4.79 19.06
C LEU A 165 -12.87 3.50 18.87
N CYS A 166 -13.26 2.61 17.95
CA CYS A 166 -12.59 1.34 17.68
C CYS A 166 -11.97 1.31 16.27
N ALA A 167 -11.22 2.37 15.93
CA ALA A 167 -10.82 2.69 14.56
C ALA A 167 -9.62 1.89 13.99
N CYS A 168 -8.91 1.06 14.76
CA CYS A 168 -7.84 0.23 14.19
C CYS A 168 -8.41 -1.09 13.61
N HIS A 169 -7.78 -1.60 12.55
CA HIS A 169 -8.11 -2.88 11.92
C HIS A 169 -7.14 -4.01 12.28
N LYS A 170 -5.97 -3.68 12.84
CA LYS A 170 -4.98 -4.64 13.37
C LYS A 170 -5.15 -4.87 14.88
N CYS A 171 -5.49 -3.84 15.66
CA CYS A 171 -5.84 -3.98 17.09
C CYS A 171 -7.28 -3.57 17.42
N ALA A 172 -7.79 -4.07 18.56
CA ALA A 172 -9.15 -3.85 19.06
C ALA A 172 -9.29 -2.61 19.97
N ARG A 173 -8.17 -1.89 20.20
CA ARG A 173 -8.07 -0.73 21.09
C ARG A 173 -9.24 0.25 20.94
N GLN A 174 -9.80 0.62 22.10
CA GLN A 174 -10.71 1.77 22.21
C GLN A 174 -9.89 3.05 22.39
N PHE A 175 -10.17 4.06 21.58
CA PHE A 175 -9.57 5.38 21.62
C PHE A 175 -10.47 6.40 22.32
N SER A 176 -9.86 7.41 22.92
CA SER A 176 -10.53 8.56 23.54
C SER A 176 -11.08 9.53 22.48
N VAL A 177 -11.89 10.49 22.92
CA VAL A 177 -12.20 11.72 22.15
C VAL A 177 -11.62 12.89 22.93
N PHE A 178 -10.93 13.83 22.26
CA PHE A 178 -10.40 15.02 22.94
C PHE A 178 -11.55 15.87 23.53
N PRO A 179 -11.48 16.28 24.81
CA PRO A 179 -12.57 16.99 25.48
C PRO A 179 -13.07 18.22 24.72
N GLY A 180 -14.39 18.33 24.54
CA GLY A 180 -15.02 19.43 23.81
C GLY A 180 -14.93 19.34 22.28
N THR A 181 -14.39 18.24 21.73
CA THR A 181 -14.24 18.03 20.28
C THR A 181 -14.96 16.75 19.80
N THR A 182 -14.87 16.48 18.49
CA THR A 182 -15.20 15.18 17.88
C THR A 182 -13.95 14.40 17.44
N ASN A 183 -12.76 14.84 17.81
CA ASN A 183 -11.50 14.29 17.32
C ASN A 183 -11.07 13.09 18.17
N ILE A 184 -10.74 11.98 17.50
CA ILE A 184 -10.24 10.76 18.15
C ILE A 184 -8.80 10.98 18.60
N ASP A 185 -8.52 10.61 19.84
CA ASP A 185 -7.19 10.65 20.45
C ASP A 185 -6.44 9.33 20.19
N TYR A 186 -5.48 9.39 19.27
CA TYR A 186 -4.60 8.28 18.89
C TYR A 186 -3.30 8.21 19.70
N SER A 187 -3.11 9.12 20.67
CA SER A 187 -1.87 9.23 21.45
C SER A 187 -1.72 8.10 22.48
N GLY A 188 -0.57 8.04 23.15
CA GLY A 188 -0.28 7.00 24.14
C GLY A 188 0.09 5.66 23.48
N PHE A 189 1.38 5.39 23.40
CA PHE A 189 1.95 4.23 22.72
C PHE A 189 2.31 3.12 23.71
N ASP A 190 1.27 2.54 24.29
CA ASP A 190 1.34 1.41 25.24
C ASP A 190 1.14 0.08 24.51
N LEU A 191 2.17 -0.38 23.79
CA LEU A 191 2.08 -1.55 22.89
C LEU A 191 1.87 -2.86 23.66
N GLU A 192 2.28 -2.94 24.92
CA GLU A 192 2.11 -4.13 25.77
C GLU A 192 0.63 -4.42 26.04
N ASN A 193 -0.20 -3.37 26.13
CA ASN A 193 -1.64 -3.48 26.37
C ASN A 193 -2.49 -3.35 25.08
N TRP A 194 -1.91 -3.48 23.89
CA TRP A 194 -2.64 -3.45 22.62
C TRP A 194 -3.14 -4.84 22.22
N GLU A 195 -4.37 -5.18 22.63
CA GLU A 195 -5.08 -6.37 22.15
C GLU A 195 -5.18 -6.37 20.61
N LEU A 196 -4.49 -7.31 19.96
CA LEU A 196 -4.60 -7.53 18.52
C LEU A 196 -5.97 -8.13 18.17
N ARG A 197 -6.47 -7.82 16.98
CA ARG A 197 -7.66 -8.48 16.42
C ARG A 197 -7.27 -9.85 15.88
N THR A 198 -8.22 -10.77 15.90
CA THR A 198 -8.10 -12.06 15.21
C THR A 198 -9.23 -12.21 14.19
N TRP A 199 -9.01 -13.09 13.22
CA TRP A 199 -9.98 -13.43 12.18
C TRP A 199 -11.32 -13.89 12.75
N GLU A 200 -11.30 -14.79 13.73
CA GLU A 200 -12.50 -15.38 14.33
C GLU A 200 -13.36 -14.30 15.01
N ASN A 201 -12.72 -13.44 15.81
CA ASN A 201 -13.40 -12.35 16.50
C ASN A 201 -13.97 -11.34 15.50
N ASN A 202 -13.21 -10.96 14.47
CA ASN A 202 -13.69 -10.08 13.40
C ASN A 202 -14.91 -10.68 12.68
N ARG A 203 -14.86 -11.96 12.30
CA ARG A 203 -15.96 -12.67 11.64
C ARG A 203 -17.21 -12.76 12.54
N ILE A 204 -17.06 -13.15 13.81
CA ILE A 204 -18.14 -13.17 14.80
C ILE A 204 -18.80 -11.79 14.94
N PHE A 205 -18.00 -10.71 14.99
CA PHE A 205 -18.52 -9.35 15.11
C PHE A 205 -19.22 -8.86 13.82
N ALA A 206 -18.73 -9.25 12.64
CA ALA A 206 -19.38 -8.96 11.36
C ALA A 206 -20.71 -9.71 11.20
N GLU A 207 -20.78 -10.97 11.63
CA GLU A 207 -22.01 -11.77 11.63
C GLU A 207 -23.04 -11.25 12.65
N GLN A 208 -22.61 -10.85 13.85
CA GLN A 208 -23.46 -10.12 14.81
C GLN A 208 -24.04 -8.84 14.20
N TRP A 209 -23.22 -8.04 13.50
CA TRP A 209 -23.68 -6.82 12.83
C TRP A 209 -24.66 -7.11 11.69
N ARG A 210 -24.39 -8.15 10.88
CA ARG A 210 -25.28 -8.60 9.79
C ARG A 210 -26.66 -8.97 10.34
N ASN A 211 -26.68 -9.75 11.40
CA ASN A 211 -27.90 -10.35 11.95
C ASN A 211 -28.66 -9.40 12.90
N ALA A 212 -28.07 -8.28 13.31
CA ALA A 212 -28.74 -7.27 14.13
C ALA A 212 -29.92 -6.62 13.38
N GLU A 213 -31.13 -6.80 13.92
CA GLU A 213 -32.41 -6.38 13.32
C GLU A 213 -32.56 -4.87 13.18
N THR A 214 -31.93 -4.08 14.06
CA THR A 214 -32.12 -2.63 14.13
C THR A 214 -30.84 -1.85 13.78
N MET A 215 -31.02 -0.70 13.12
CA MET A 215 -29.92 0.23 12.84
C MET A 215 -29.31 0.82 14.12
N ALA A 216 -30.03 0.82 15.25
CA ALA A 216 -29.48 1.18 16.55
C ALA A 216 -28.51 0.10 17.08
N GLY A 217 -28.92 -1.18 17.03
CA GLY A 217 -28.06 -2.31 17.41
C GLY A 217 -26.79 -2.39 16.54
N ARG A 218 -26.92 -2.17 15.23
CA ARG A 218 -25.77 -2.09 14.31
C ARG A 218 -24.79 -0.98 14.68
N ARG A 219 -25.28 0.22 15.03
CA ARG A 219 -24.43 1.35 15.47
C ARG A 219 -23.70 1.05 16.79
N GLU A 220 -24.33 0.38 17.73
CA GLU A 220 -23.69 0.00 18.99
C GLU A 220 -22.64 -1.11 18.79
N LEU A 221 -22.91 -2.09 17.93
CA LEU A 221 -21.92 -3.09 17.52
C LEU A 221 -20.73 -2.45 16.78
N GLU A 222 -20.96 -1.47 15.90
CA GLU A 222 -19.90 -0.66 15.27
C GLU A 222 -19.07 0.10 16.31
N ARG A 223 -19.73 0.77 17.26
CA ARG A 223 -19.07 1.56 18.31
C ARG A 223 -18.17 0.68 19.19
N ARG A 224 -18.66 -0.50 19.58
CA ARG A 224 -17.96 -1.43 20.48
C ARG A 224 -16.88 -2.26 19.77
N ASN A 225 -17.21 -2.83 18.61
CA ASN A 225 -16.38 -3.85 17.95
C ASN A 225 -15.55 -3.30 16.78
N GLY A 226 -15.82 -2.08 16.30
CA GLY A 226 -15.16 -1.48 15.13
C GLY A 226 -15.41 -2.20 13.80
N THR A 227 -16.42 -3.06 13.73
CA THR A 227 -16.64 -4.05 12.66
C THR A 227 -18.08 -3.99 12.13
N ARG A 228 -18.25 -4.32 10.84
CA ARG A 228 -19.47 -4.36 10.03
C ARG A 228 -19.39 -5.57 9.09
N TRP A 229 -20.51 -5.99 8.52
CA TRP A 229 -20.48 -6.96 7.42
C TRP A 229 -19.99 -6.32 6.10
N SER A 230 -19.15 -7.06 5.38
CA SER A 230 -18.78 -6.81 3.98
C SER A 230 -18.93 -8.11 3.18
N GLU A 231 -19.21 -8.05 1.88
CA GLU A 231 -19.22 -9.23 1.00
C GLU A 231 -17.91 -10.03 1.06
N LEU A 232 -16.76 -9.41 1.37
CA LEU A 232 -15.49 -10.14 1.53
C LEU A 232 -15.54 -11.19 2.65
N HIS A 233 -16.41 -11.03 3.65
CA HIS A 233 -16.64 -12.04 4.71
C HIS A 233 -17.34 -13.32 4.22
N ARG A 234 -17.74 -13.37 2.94
CA ARG A 234 -18.20 -14.60 2.28
C ARG A 234 -17.03 -15.49 1.82
N LEU A 235 -15.84 -14.90 1.63
CA LEU A 235 -14.63 -15.62 1.27
C LEU A 235 -14.04 -16.20 2.55
N GLU A 236 -14.41 -17.44 2.90
CA GLU A 236 -14.03 -18.02 4.19
C GLU A 236 -12.52 -18.19 4.40
N TYR A 237 -11.76 -18.20 3.30
CA TYR A 237 -10.30 -18.25 3.27
C TYR A 237 -9.62 -16.89 3.50
N PHE A 238 -10.36 -15.78 3.42
CA PHE A 238 -9.83 -14.42 3.48
C PHE A 238 -9.92 -13.90 4.91
N ASP A 239 -8.79 -13.45 5.47
CA ASP A 239 -8.77 -12.74 6.74
C ASP A 239 -8.77 -11.22 6.54
N PRO A 240 -9.85 -10.49 6.88
CA PRO A 240 -9.88 -9.03 6.79
C PRO A 240 -8.84 -8.33 7.68
N VAL A 241 -8.34 -8.98 8.74
CA VAL A 241 -7.34 -8.42 9.67
C VAL A 241 -5.93 -8.48 9.07
N ARG A 242 -5.42 -9.67 8.71
CA ARG A 242 -4.11 -9.83 8.05
C ARG A 242 -4.12 -9.25 6.63
N SER A 243 -5.04 -9.71 5.78
CA SER A 243 -5.10 -9.39 4.34
C SER A 243 -5.40 -7.93 4.01
N THR A 244 -5.86 -7.11 4.97
CA THR A 244 -5.82 -5.65 4.82
C THR A 244 -4.40 -5.17 5.11
N ILE A 245 -3.70 -4.72 4.08
CA ILE A 245 -2.37 -4.12 4.25
C ILE A 245 -2.47 -2.67 4.72
N ILE A 246 -1.42 -2.21 5.40
CA ILE A 246 -1.17 -0.79 5.62
C ILE A 246 -0.30 -0.30 4.46
N ASP A 247 -0.91 0.32 3.46
CA ASP A 247 -0.16 0.84 2.30
C ASP A 247 0.75 2.02 2.71
N PRO A 248 2.07 1.94 2.47
CA PRO A 248 3.01 2.98 2.86
C PRO A 248 2.90 4.25 2.01
N MET A 249 2.33 4.18 0.80
CA MET A 249 2.15 5.35 -0.05
C MET A 249 1.18 6.36 0.60
N HIS A 250 0.02 5.89 1.04
CA HIS A 250 -0.96 6.68 1.77
C HIS A 250 -0.55 6.92 3.23
N ASN A 251 0.03 5.94 3.91
CA ASN A 251 0.31 6.01 5.34
C ASN A 251 1.56 6.84 5.68
N LEU A 252 2.72 6.52 5.08
CA LEU A 252 3.99 7.17 5.38
C LEU A 252 4.14 8.49 4.60
N PHE A 253 4.00 8.44 3.28
CA PHE A 253 4.40 9.56 2.41
C PHE A 253 3.29 10.62 2.25
N LEU A 254 2.12 10.25 1.72
CA LEU A 254 0.98 11.19 1.60
C LEU A 254 0.37 11.55 2.96
N GLY A 255 0.54 10.67 3.95
CA GLY A 255 0.06 10.83 5.33
C GLY A 255 1.05 11.60 6.20
N THR A 256 1.96 10.88 6.86
CA THR A 256 2.83 11.45 7.90
C THR A 256 3.81 12.49 7.36
N ALA A 257 4.52 12.25 6.26
CA ALA A 257 5.50 13.20 5.72
C ALA A 257 4.86 14.54 5.32
N LYS A 258 3.65 14.48 4.75
CA LYS A 258 2.83 15.66 4.45
C LYS A 258 2.32 16.35 5.72
N ARG A 259 1.86 15.60 6.73
CA ARG A 259 1.41 16.17 8.01
C ARG A 259 2.52 16.95 8.69
N MET A 260 3.75 16.42 8.73
CA MET A 260 4.85 17.08 9.44
C MET A 260 5.19 18.46 8.86
N ILE A 261 5.09 18.66 7.54
CA ILE A 261 5.17 19.99 6.92
C ILE A 261 4.09 20.94 7.48
N THR A 262 2.83 20.50 7.56
CA THR A 262 1.75 21.28 8.16
C THR A 262 2.03 21.61 9.63
N VAL A 263 2.54 20.64 10.40
CA VAL A 263 2.89 20.85 11.83
C VAL A 263 3.97 21.92 11.98
N TRP A 264 5.08 21.82 11.25
CA TRP A 264 6.17 22.78 11.34
C TRP A 264 5.77 24.18 10.86
N THR A 265 4.95 24.26 9.81
CA THR A 265 4.41 25.55 9.31
C THR A 265 3.44 26.18 10.31
N ASN A 266 2.55 25.39 10.94
CA ASN A 266 1.56 25.89 11.91
C ASN A 266 2.16 26.27 13.27
N ASN A 267 3.40 25.85 13.57
CA ASN A 267 4.15 26.17 14.79
C ASN A 267 5.27 27.20 14.54
N ASP A 268 5.24 27.89 13.38
CA ASP A 268 6.25 28.88 12.95
C ASP A 268 7.71 28.35 12.94
N LEU A 269 7.89 27.03 12.80
CA LEU A 269 9.20 26.34 12.77
C LEU A 269 9.86 26.33 11.38
N LEU A 270 9.13 26.72 10.33
CA LEU A 270 9.62 26.92 8.96
C LEU A 270 8.89 28.11 8.33
N THR A 271 9.64 29.10 7.82
CA THR A 271 9.10 30.30 7.17
C THR A 271 9.18 30.23 5.64
N ASP A 272 8.52 31.17 4.96
CA ASP A 272 8.67 31.39 3.51
C ASP A 272 10.11 31.78 3.08
N SER A 273 10.97 32.19 4.02
CA SER A 273 12.39 32.41 3.75
C SER A 273 13.15 31.09 3.70
N ASP A 274 12.86 30.21 4.66
CA ASP A 274 13.50 28.90 4.80
C ASP A 274 13.10 28.01 3.64
N LEU A 275 11.81 27.93 3.31
CA LEU A 275 11.32 27.15 2.16
C LEU A 275 12.00 27.54 0.83
N LYS A 276 12.36 28.81 0.63
CA LYS A 276 13.09 29.27 -0.55
C LYS A 276 14.56 28.87 -0.53
N GLN A 277 15.22 28.95 0.62
CA GLN A 277 16.60 28.47 0.80
C GLN A 277 16.67 26.93 0.65
N MET A 278 15.73 26.20 1.24
CA MET A 278 15.53 24.76 1.07
C MET A 278 15.33 24.37 -0.41
N GLN A 279 14.64 25.19 -1.20
CA GLN A 279 14.53 24.96 -2.65
C GLN A 279 15.87 25.13 -3.37
N ILE A 280 16.66 26.16 -3.03
CA ILE A 280 17.99 26.39 -3.63
C ILE A 280 18.92 25.21 -3.33
N LEU A 281 18.87 24.66 -2.11
CA LEU A 281 19.58 23.44 -1.75
C LEU A 281 19.05 22.22 -2.54
N ALA A 282 17.73 22.07 -2.67
CA ALA A 282 17.10 20.97 -3.39
C ALA A 282 17.42 20.95 -4.89
N ASP A 283 17.46 22.12 -5.53
CA ASP A 283 17.79 22.24 -6.96
C ASP A 283 19.26 21.86 -7.27
N GLY A 284 20.13 21.83 -6.24
CA GLY A 284 21.51 21.33 -6.32
C GLY A 284 21.71 19.83 -6.05
N ILE A 285 20.67 19.09 -5.62
CA ILE A 285 20.78 17.66 -5.29
C ILE A 285 20.67 16.78 -6.54
N VAL A 286 21.70 15.99 -6.81
CA VAL A 286 21.69 14.93 -7.83
C VAL A 286 20.91 13.73 -7.30
N LEU A 287 19.85 13.31 -8.00
CA LEU A 287 19.00 12.19 -7.61
C LEU A 287 19.39 10.88 -8.30
N PRO A 288 19.25 9.72 -7.61
CA PRO A 288 19.20 8.42 -8.27
C PRO A 288 17.92 8.27 -9.14
N PRO A 289 17.89 7.36 -10.14
CA PRO A 289 16.81 7.29 -11.13
C PRO A 289 15.39 7.03 -10.59
N ASP A 290 15.25 6.41 -9.41
CA ASP A 290 13.95 6.06 -8.80
C ASP A 290 13.29 7.20 -7.98
N TYR A 291 13.83 8.42 -8.07
CA TYR A 291 13.39 9.61 -7.34
C TYR A 291 13.09 10.79 -8.29
N VAL A 292 12.15 11.66 -7.90
CA VAL A 292 11.70 12.78 -8.74
C VAL A 292 12.16 14.15 -8.21
N THR A 293 12.59 15.01 -9.14
CA THR A 293 13.09 16.36 -8.82
C THR A 293 11.95 17.28 -8.38
N LEU A 294 12.05 17.83 -7.16
CA LEU A 294 11.04 18.73 -6.58
C LEU A 294 11.18 20.18 -7.08
N LYS A 295 11.26 20.37 -8.40
CA LYS A 295 11.49 21.68 -9.06
C LYS A 295 10.48 22.72 -8.58
N GLN A 296 10.96 23.77 -7.91
CA GLN A 296 10.18 24.87 -7.31
C GLN A 296 9.11 24.47 -6.26
N LYS A 297 8.86 23.18 -5.99
CA LYS A 297 7.75 22.72 -5.15
C LYS A 297 7.95 23.08 -3.67
N ILE A 298 9.16 22.95 -3.13
CA ILE A 298 9.44 23.28 -1.72
C ILE A 298 9.26 24.78 -1.48
N GLY A 299 9.89 25.61 -2.32
CA GLY A 299 9.86 27.08 -2.23
C GLY A 299 8.50 27.73 -2.53
N SER A 300 7.52 26.94 -2.99
CA SER A 300 6.13 27.37 -3.25
C SER A 300 5.11 26.75 -2.28
N ARG A 301 5.56 26.21 -1.13
CA ARG A 301 4.74 25.53 -0.11
C ARG A 301 4.12 24.20 -0.56
N PHE A 302 4.92 23.37 -1.24
CA PHE A 302 4.61 21.98 -1.61
C PHE A 302 3.32 21.77 -2.44
N PRO A 303 3.02 22.61 -3.46
CA PRO A 303 1.76 22.54 -4.20
C PRO A 303 1.71 21.30 -5.10
N PHE A 304 0.53 20.67 -5.15
CA PHE A 304 0.20 19.54 -6.04
C PHE A 304 1.22 18.38 -6.05
N MET A 305 1.93 18.15 -4.93
CA MET A 305 2.85 17.01 -4.81
C MET A 305 2.12 15.66 -4.87
N THR A 306 2.53 14.85 -5.83
CA THR A 306 2.12 13.45 -6.03
C THR A 306 2.70 12.54 -4.95
N ALA A 307 2.24 11.29 -4.85
CA ALA A 307 2.83 10.34 -3.91
C ALA A 307 4.34 10.12 -4.10
N ASN A 308 4.83 10.12 -5.36
CA ASN A 308 6.25 9.92 -5.65
C ASN A 308 7.09 11.17 -5.34
N ASP A 309 6.48 12.37 -5.41
CA ASP A 309 7.09 13.58 -4.85
C ASP A 309 7.26 13.46 -3.33
N TRP A 310 6.24 12.98 -2.61
CA TRP A 310 6.31 12.79 -1.14
C TRP A 310 7.28 11.69 -0.72
N LYS A 311 7.39 10.59 -1.49
CA LYS A 311 8.44 9.57 -1.33
C LYS A 311 9.84 10.19 -1.45
N SER A 312 10.06 11.00 -2.49
CA SER A 312 11.36 11.64 -2.76
C SER A 312 11.69 12.72 -1.73
N TRP A 313 10.68 13.48 -1.30
CA TRP A 313 10.75 14.41 -0.17
C TRP A 313 11.23 13.70 1.10
N CYS A 314 10.53 12.64 1.51
CA CYS A 314 10.86 11.89 2.72
C CYS A 314 12.28 11.31 2.66
N LEU A 315 12.55 10.44 1.68
CA LEU A 315 13.74 9.57 1.70
C LEU A 315 15.06 10.28 1.34
N VAL A 316 15.01 11.37 0.56
CA VAL A 316 16.21 12.03 0.00
C VAL A 316 16.30 13.50 0.39
N TYR A 317 15.29 14.32 0.07
CA TYR A 317 15.40 15.77 0.24
C TYR A 317 15.37 16.21 1.70
N SER A 318 14.38 15.74 2.47
CA SER A 318 14.07 16.30 3.78
C SER A 318 15.19 16.17 4.82
N PRO A 319 16.00 15.09 4.88
CA PRO A 319 17.16 15.03 5.78
C PRO A 319 18.25 16.05 5.47
N LEU A 320 18.34 16.48 4.20
CA LEU A 320 19.41 17.35 3.71
C LEU A 320 19.00 18.82 3.77
N VAL A 321 17.78 19.16 3.34
CA VAL A 321 17.34 20.57 3.24
C VAL A 321 16.73 21.09 4.53
N LEU A 322 16.23 20.24 5.43
CA LEU A 322 15.77 20.68 6.76
C LEU A 322 16.93 20.96 7.72
N ASP A 323 18.15 20.49 7.43
CA ASP A 323 19.32 20.89 8.23
C ASP A 323 19.63 22.37 8.04
N GLY A 324 20.11 23.00 9.11
CA GLY A 324 20.24 24.47 9.22
C GLY A 324 18.92 25.25 9.32
N HIS A 325 17.78 24.70 8.90
CA HIS A 325 16.48 25.40 8.84
C HIS A 325 15.50 24.97 9.95
N LEU A 326 15.33 23.66 10.18
CA LEU A 326 14.44 23.13 11.20
C LEU A 326 15.21 22.96 12.52
N PRO A 327 14.72 23.46 13.68
CA PRO A 327 15.51 23.41 14.92
C PRO A 327 15.84 21.96 15.34
N ARG A 328 17.10 21.75 15.76
CA ARG A 328 17.76 20.44 15.88
C ARG A 328 16.93 19.33 16.54
N VAL A 329 16.15 19.63 17.58
CA VAL A 329 15.32 18.63 18.29
C VAL A 329 14.17 18.08 17.42
N HIS A 330 13.60 18.91 16.55
CA HIS A 330 12.55 18.52 15.62
C HIS A 330 13.15 17.73 14.43
N LEU A 331 14.29 18.19 13.91
CA LEU A 331 15.03 17.47 12.87
C LEU A 331 15.49 16.09 13.35
N GLN A 332 16.06 15.99 14.55
CA GLN A 332 16.46 14.71 15.15
C GLN A 332 15.27 13.76 15.34
N ASN A 333 14.07 14.28 15.62
CA ASN A 333 12.88 13.42 15.64
C ASN A 333 12.47 12.97 14.24
N TRP A 334 12.48 13.88 13.26
CA TRP A 334 12.13 13.58 11.87
C TRP A 334 13.06 12.54 11.23
N LEU A 335 14.36 12.59 11.52
CA LEU A 335 15.32 11.61 10.98
C LEU A 335 14.98 10.18 11.40
N LEU A 336 14.45 9.94 12.61
CA LEU A 336 13.97 8.61 13.04
C LEU A 336 12.91 8.06 12.07
N PHE A 337 11.96 8.89 11.65
CA PHE A 337 10.93 8.50 10.69
C PHE A 337 11.53 8.23 9.30
N VAL A 338 12.45 9.07 8.84
CA VAL A 338 13.08 8.89 7.51
C VAL A 338 13.94 7.62 7.48
N ASP A 339 14.73 7.36 8.52
CA ASP A 339 15.60 6.19 8.56
C ASP A 339 14.80 4.88 8.73
N ALA A 340 13.69 4.90 9.49
CA ALA A 340 12.72 3.80 9.46
C ALA A 340 12.13 3.58 8.06
N CYS A 341 11.69 4.65 7.38
CA CYS A 341 11.17 4.55 6.02
C CYS A 341 12.24 3.99 5.05
N ARG A 342 13.51 4.38 5.20
CA ARG A 342 14.64 3.89 4.38
C ARG A 342 14.93 2.41 4.60
N LEU A 343 14.76 1.89 5.82
CA LEU A 343 14.84 0.44 6.09
C LEU A 343 13.67 -0.29 5.41
N MET A 344 12.43 0.13 5.68
CA MET A 344 11.23 -0.60 5.26
C MET A 344 11.00 -0.62 3.72
N VAL A 345 11.45 0.40 2.97
CA VAL A 345 11.28 0.45 1.50
C VAL A 345 12.38 -0.27 0.70
N LYS A 346 13.34 -0.93 1.36
CA LYS A 346 14.33 -1.75 0.65
C LYS A 346 13.64 -2.87 -0.15
N PRO A 347 14.13 -3.23 -1.36
CA PRO A 347 13.62 -4.38 -2.10
C PRO A 347 13.89 -5.73 -1.42
N SER A 348 14.75 -5.77 -0.39
CA SER A 348 14.91 -6.91 0.51
C SER A 348 15.08 -6.44 1.96
N ILE A 349 14.58 -7.20 2.94
CA ILE A 349 14.66 -6.85 4.37
C ILE A 349 14.88 -8.09 5.26
N THR A 350 15.45 -7.89 6.45
CA THR A 350 15.60 -8.88 7.53
C THR A 350 14.73 -8.54 8.76
N MET A 351 14.49 -9.50 9.66
CA MET A 351 13.71 -9.23 10.89
C MET A 351 14.37 -8.18 11.78
N ASP A 352 15.70 -8.19 11.91
CA ASP A 352 16.46 -7.18 12.66
C ASP A 352 16.20 -5.75 12.13
N GLU A 353 16.07 -5.60 10.81
CA GLU A 353 15.73 -4.32 10.16
C GLU A 353 14.25 -3.94 10.33
N VAL A 354 13.34 -4.93 10.39
CA VAL A 354 11.93 -4.71 10.75
C VAL A 354 11.82 -4.21 12.19
N GLU A 355 12.50 -4.85 13.14
CA GLU A 355 12.47 -4.47 14.55
C GLU A 355 13.08 -3.07 14.78
N GLU A 356 14.26 -2.77 14.22
CA GLU A 356 14.84 -1.42 14.33
C GLU A 356 13.95 -0.37 13.66
N SER A 357 13.35 -0.66 12.50
CA SER A 357 12.45 0.29 11.85
C SER A 357 11.16 0.55 12.65
N ASN A 358 10.60 -0.46 13.33
CA ASN A 358 9.47 -0.26 14.23
C ASN A 358 9.88 0.53 15.49
N ASN A 359 11.04 0.22 16.09
CA ASN A 359 11.60 0.98 17.22
C ASN A 359 11.85 2.46 16.86
N LEU A 360 12.34 2.74 15.65
CA LEU A 360 12.51 4.10 15.13
C LEU A 360 11.16 4.83 14.94
N LEU A 361 10.14 4.16 14.40
CA LEU A 361 8.78 4.72 14.27
C LEU A 361 8.13 5.00 15.63
N LEU A 362 8.29 4.09 16.61
CA LEU A 362 7.80 4.29 17.98
C LEU A 362 8.46 5.52 18.63
N ARG A 363 9.78 5.62 18.53
CA ARG A 363 10.55 6.77 19.05
C ARG A 363 10.15 8.08 18.36
N PHE A 364 9.92 8.07 17.03
CA PHE A 364 9.38 9.20 16.29
C PHE A 364 8.00 9.62 16.81
N CYS A 365 7.06 8.67 16.93
CA CYS A 365 5.67 8.94 17.35
C CYS A 365 5.60 9.48 18.79
N ILE A 366 6.37 8.90 19.73
CA ILE A 366 6.52 9.43 21.10
C ILE A 366 7.12 10.85 21.06
N GLY A 367 8.11 11.07 20.18
CA GLY A 367 8.73 12.38 20.00
C GLY A 367 7.79 13.43 19.39
N VAL A 368 6.90 13.06 18.47
CA VAL A 368 5.82 13.93 17.96
C VAL A 368 4.90 14.32 19.10
N GLN A 369 4.40 13.34 19.88
CA GLN A 369 3.51 13.58 21.02
C GLN A 369 4.14 14.55 22.03
N ARG A 370 5.44 14.39 22.30
CA ARG A 370 6.21 15.24 23.22
C ARG A 370 6.50 16.65 22.67
N LEU A 371 6.69 16.80 21.36
CA LEU A 371 7.12 18.06 20.74
C LEU A 371 5.95 18.94 20.25
N TYR A 372 4.79 18.35 19.96
CA TYR A 372 3.67 19.06 19.32
C TYR A 372 2.28 18.78 19.94
N GLY A 373 2.19 17.92 20.97
CA GLY A 373 0.93 17.56 21.63
C GLY A 373 0.34 16.21 21.21
N ALA A 374 -0.66 15.76 21.94
CA ALA A 374 -1.39 14.51 21.64
C ALA A 374 -2.29 14.66 20.40
N GLU A 375 -2.78 15.88 20.20
CA GLU A 375 -3.68 16.33 19.13
C GLU A 375 -3.04 16.21 17.73
N GLU A 376 -1.71 16.12 17.66
CA GLU A 376 -0.94 15.90 16.43
C GLU A 376 -0.69 14.42 16.12
N ILE A 377 -1.07 13.50 17.01
CA ILE A 377 -0.98 12.06 16.71
C ILE A 377 -2.14 11.64 15.80
N THR A 378 -1.77 11.18 14.60
CA THR A 378 -2.71 10.82 13.55
C THR A 378 -3.06 9.32 13.55
N PRO A 379 -4.19 8.92 12.92
CA PRO A 379 -4.47 7.52 12.62
C PRO A 379 -3.33 6.83 11.85
N ASN A 380 -2.58 7.60 11.04
CA ASN A 380 -1.44 7.07 10.30
C ASN A 380 -0.30 6.68 11.24
N MET A 381 0.05 7.55 12.20
CA MET A 381 1.10 7.32 13.20
C MET A 381 0.80 6.14 14.12
N HIS A 382 -0.47 5.89 14.43
CA HIS A 382 -0.88 4.66 15.12
C HIS A 382 -0.62 3.41 14.26
N LEU A 383 -0.93 3.46 12.96
CA LEU A 383 -0.74 2.33 12.04
C LEU A 383 0.73 2.07 11.66
N HIS A 384 1.65 3.03 11.84
CA HIS A 384 3.09 2.77 11.73
C HIS A 384 3.53 1.58 12.60
N LEU A 385 2.92 1.45 13.77
CA LEU A 385 3.24 0.46 14.81
C LEU A 385 2.48 -0.87 14.65
N HIS A 386 1.97 -1.12 13.44
CA HIS A 386 1.46 -2.43 12.98
C HIS A 386 2.01 -2.78 11.58
N MET A 387 2.95 -2.00 11.06
CA MET A 387 3.49 -2.17 9.71
C MET A 387 4.47 -3.34 9.63
N ASP A 388 5.11 -3.68 10.75
CA ASP A 388 5.85 -4.92 11.00
C ASP A 388 5.02 -6.16 10.66
N SER A 389 3.83 -6.32 11.24
CA SER A 389 2.92 -7.46 10.95
C SER A 389 2.53 -7.56 9.47
N THR A 390 2.49 -6.42 8.78
CA THR A 390 2.17 -6.39 7.34
C THR A 390 3.37 -6.78 6.48
N ILE A 391 4.59 -6.49 6.96
CA ILE A 391 5.84 -6.99 6.34
C ILE A 391 5.95 -8.50 6.58
N GLU A 392 5.80 -8.96 7.82
CA GLU A 392 5.79 -10.39 8.22
C GLU A 392 4.85 -11.24 7.33
N ASP A 393 3.61 -10.77 7.11
CA ASP A 393 2.65 -11.44 6.23
C ASP A 393 3.09 -11.46 4.74
N PHE A 394 3.54 -10.33 4.17
CA PHE A 394 3.55 -10.12 2.71
C PHE A 394 4.90 -9.79 2.07
N GLY A 395 5.99 -9.74 2.84
CA GLY A 395 7.31 -9.30 2.39
C GLY A 395 7.55 -7.79 2.58
N PRO A 396 8.73 -7.27 2.18
CA PRO A 396 9.04 -5.83 2.29
C PRO A 396 8.01 -4.94 1.60
N LEU A 397 7.86 -3.69 2.06
CA LEU A 397 6.89 -2.70 1.55
C LEU A 397 6.86 -2.59 0.01
N TYR A 398 8.04 -2.71 -0.60
CA TYR A 398 8.24 -2.70 -2.03
C TYR A 398 7.36 -3.72 -2.78
N ALA A 399 7.06 -4.87 -2.18
CA ALA A 399 6.27 -5.95 -2.77
C ALA A 399 4.81 -5.55 -3.04
N TYR A 400 4.19 -4.79 -2.13
CA TYR A 400 2.74 -4.57 -2.08
C TYR A 400 2.26 -3.11 -2.17
N TRP A 401 3.17 -2.12 -2.09
CA TRP A 401 2.81 -0.68 -2.17
C TRP A 401 2.02 -0.27 -3.43
N VAL A 402 1.07 0.67 -3.30
CA VAL A 402 0.00 0.87 -4.31
C VAL A 402 0.30 1.90 -5.42
N PHE A 403 1.52 2.44 -5.50
CA PHE A 403 1.95 3.43 -6.52
C PHE A 403 1.59 3.07 -7.97
N SER A 404 1.50 1.78 -8.30
CA SER A 404 1.08 1.30 -9.61
C SER A 404 -0.38 1.65 -9.92
N TYR A 405 -1.28 1.56 -8.94
CA TYR A 405 -2.72 1.77 -9.13
C TYR A 405 -3.08 3.26 -9.24
N GLU A 406 -2.41 4.15 -8.50
CA GLU A 406 -2.54 5.61 -8.68
C GLU A 406 -2.21 6.02 -10.13
N ARG A 407 -1.19 5.39 -10.74
CA ARG A 407 -0.84 5.59 -12.15
C ARG A 407 -1.94 5.11 -13.11
N TYR A 408 -2.64 4.02 -12.81
CA TYR A 408 -3.78 3.57 -13.61
C TYR A 408 -4.98 4.52 -13.48
N ASN A 409 -5.22 5.09 -12.29
CA ASN A 409 -6.19 6.18 -12.12
C ASN A 409 -5.77 7.47 -12.85
N GLY A 410 -4.47 7.72 -13.01
CA GLY A 410 -3.93 8.68 -13.99
C GLY A 410 -4.36 8.35 -15.42
N TYR A 411 -4.02 7.14 -15.90
CA TYR A 411 -4.40 6.68 -17.25
C TYR A 411 -5.92 6.65 -17.51
N LEU A 412 -6.78 6.60 -16.49
CA LEU A 412 -8.22 6.75 -16.65
C LEU A 412 -8.65 8.22 -16.78
N LYS A 413 -8.03 9.15 -16.04
CA LYS A 413 -8.25 10.60 -16.22
C LYS A 413 -7.82 11.09 -17.60
N ASP A 414 -6.73 10.53 -18.13
CA ASP A 414 -6.18 10.86 -19.44
C ASP A 414 -7.05 10.38 -20.64
N ILE A 415 -8.20 9.75 -20.39
CA ILE A 415 -9.12 9.30 -21.43
C ILE A 415 -10.09 10.42 -21.80
N ASP A 416 -10.01 10.89 -23.05
CA ASP A 416 -11.02 11.78 -23.63
C ASP A 416 -12.43 11.17 -23.53
N THR A 417 -13.34 11.91 -22.90
CA THR A 417 -14.77 11.61 -22.83
C THR A 417 -15.58 12.82 -23.28
N ASN A 418 -16.83 12.58 -23.67
CA ASN A 418 -17.77 13.65 -24.00
C ASN A 418 -18.37 14.36 -22.76
N GLN A 419 -17.92 13.99 -21.55
CA GLN A 419 -18.42 14.48 -20.24
C GLN A 419 -19.95 14.38 -20.08
N LYS A 420 -20.56 13.37 -20.70
CA LYS A 420 -21.98 13.00 -20.57
C LYS A 420 -22.12 11.61 -19.98
N ASP A 421 -23.35 11.25 -19.62
CA ASP A 421 -23.71 10.05 -18.87
C ASP A 421 -23.01 8.76 -19.37
N SER A 422 -22.67 7.88 -18.42
CA SER A 422 -22.01 6.59 -18.66
C SER A 422 -20.57 6.66 -19.21
N PHE A 423 -19.84 7.73 -18.92
CA PHE A 423 -18.42 7.85 -19.32
C PHE A 423 -17.51 6.82 -18.61
N GLU A 424 -17.97 6.20 -17.53
CA GLU A 424 -17.39 5.01 -16.89
C GLU A 424 -17.31 3.82 -17.87
N MET A 425 -18.32 3.65 -18.73
CA MET A 425 -18.25 2.67 -19.82
C MET A 425 -17.16 3.01 -20.83
N THR A 426 -16.88 4.30 -21.05
CA THR A 426 -15.79 4.75 -21.92
C THR A 426 -14.44 4.43 -21.28
N PHE A 427 -14.27 4.69 -19.98
CA PHE A 427 -13.08 4.27 -19.22
C PHE A 427 -12.84 2.76 -19.32
N MET A 428 -13.85 1.93 -19.01
CA MET A 428 -13.78 0.47 -19.16
C MET A 428 -13.38 0.05 -20.59
N LYS A 429 -14.09 0.54 -21.61
CA LYS A 429 -13.85 0.16 -23.02
C LYS A 429 -12.45 0.57 -23.50
N ARG A 430 -11.99 1.78 -23.14
CA ARG A 430 -10.67 2.29 -23.54
C ARG A 430 -9.53 1.58 -22.81
N PHE A 431 -9.71 1.25 -21.54
CA PHE A 431 -8.75 0.43 -20.78
C PHE A 431 -8.63 -0.97 -21.41
N LEU A 432 -9.75 -1.64 -21.67
CA LEU A 432 -9.79 -2.97 -22.30
C LEU A 432 -9.24 -2.98 -23.74
N GLN A 433 -9.43 -1.89 -24.50
CA GLN A 433 -8.76 -1.70 -25.79
C GLN A 433 -7.24 -1.56 -25.63
N LYS A 434 -6.76 -0.82 -24.61
CA LYS A 434 -5.32 -0.59 -24.37
C LYS A 434 -4.60 -1.85 -23.85
N THR A 435 -5.27 -2.68 -23.06
CA THR A 435 -4.73 -4.00 -22.64
C THR A 435 -4.73 -4.98 -23.81
N GLY A 436 -5.89 -5.21 -24.43
CA GLY A 436 -6.08 -6.17 -25.52
C GLY A 436 -5.30 -5.84 -26.80
N ALA A 437 -4.83 -4.61 -26.99
CA ALA A 437 -3.99 -4.23 -28.12
C ALA A 437 -2.72 -5.08 -28.26
N ARG A 438 -2.10 -5.52 -27.15
CA ARG A 438 -0.91 -6.40 -27.20
C ARG A 438 -1.26 -7.80 -27.68
N ASP A 439 -2.39 -8.34 -27.26
CA ASP A 439 -2.82 -9.68 -27.68
C ASP A 439 -3.37 -9.68 -29.12
N PHE A 440 -3.94 -8.56 -29.57
CA PHE A 440 -4.23 -8.34 -30.99
C PHE A 440 -2.93 -8.36 -31.83
N VAL A 441 -1.89 -7.60 -31.43
CA VAL A 441 -0.60 -7.59 -32.12
C VAL A 441 0.03 -8.99 -32.17
N ARG A 442 0.10 -9.71 -31.04
CA ARG A 442 0.60 -11.10 -30.98
C ARG A 442 -0.19 -12.07 -31.84
N SER A 443 -1.51 -11.92 -31.89
CA SER A 443 -2.37 -12.71 -32.78
C SER A 443 -2.04 -12.41 -34.25
N PHE A 444 -1.79 -11.13 -34.57
CA PHE A 444 -1.35 -10.69 -35.90
C PHE A 444 0.05 -11.20 -36.26
N GLU A 445 0.99 -11.26 -35.31
CA GLU A 445 2.33 -11.86 -35.48
C GLU A 445 2.24 -13.36 -35.82
N SER A 446 1.32 -14.11 -35.20
CA SER A 446 1.07 -15.52 -35.55
C SER A 446 0.51 -15.70 -36.97
N LEU A 447 -0.29 -14.74 -37.45
CA LEU A 447 -0.76 -14.67 -38.84
C LEU A 447 0.38 -14.27 -39.80
N PHE A 448 1.29 -13.39 -39.39
CA PHE A 448 2.44 -12.96 -40.18
C PHE A 448 3.42 -14.08 -40.51
N HIS A 449 3.62 -15.06 -39.61
CA HIS A 449 4.42 -16.25 -39.90
C HIS A 449 3.91 -17.07 -41.11
N HIS A 450 2.66 -16.84 -41.54
CA HIS A 450 2.07 -17.46 -42.73
C HIS A 450 2.09 -16.54 -43.97
N HIS A 451 2.23 -15.21 -43.81
CA HIS A 451 2.11 -14.22 -44.90
C HIS A 451 3.10 -13.04 -44.77
N GLN A 452 4.19 -13.06 -45.54
CA GLN A 452 5.31 -12.09 -45.43
C GLN A 452 4.99 -10.63 -45.84
N HIS A 453 3.80 -10.32 -46.39
CA HIS A 453 3.63 -9.13 -47.24
C HIS A 453 3.31 -7.79 -46.55
N HIS A 454 3.01 -7.73 -45.24
CA HIS A 454 2.60 -6.46 -44.59
C HIS A 454 3.65 -5.84 -43.62
N LEU A 455 4.91 -6.27 -43.67
CA LEU A 455 6.03 -5.71 -42.87
C LEU A 455 6.15 -4.17 -42.97
N HIS A 456 5.80 -3.58 -44.12
CA HIS A 456 5.84 -2.12 -44.35
C HIS A 456 4.82 -1.29 -43.53
N PHE A 457 3.85 -1.93 -42.87
CA PHE A 457 2.96 -1.28 -41.91
C PHE A 457 3.59 -1.23 -40.51
N LEU A 458 4.28 -2.31 -40.10
CA LEU A 458 4.76 -2.48 -38.73
C LEU A 458 5.84 -1.45 -38.34
N ASN A 459 6.83 -1.22 -39.21
CA ASN A 459 7.92 -0.26 -38.92
C ASN A 459 7.36 1.14 -38.60
N ARG A 460 6.44 1.64 -39.43
CA ARG A 460 5.81 2.96 -39.22
C ARG A 460 4.92 3.05 -37.98
N PHE A 461 4.54 1.93 -37.38
CA PHE A 461 3.84 1.88 -36.10
C PHE A 461 4.82 1.84 -34.92
N LEU A 462 5.95 1.13 -35.06
CA LEU A 462 7.00 1.05 -34.04
C LEU A 462 7.78 2.37 -33.87
N ASP A 463 8.05 3.07 -34.98
CA ASP A 463 8.70 4.39 -34.99
C ASP A 463 7.92 5.46 -34.18
N LEU A 464 6.64 5.21 -33.89
CA LEU A 464 5.71 6.14 -33.23
C LEU A 464 5.69 6.01 -31.70
N VAL A 465 6.49 5.11 -31.11
CA VAL A 465 6.29 4.61 -29.73
C VAL A 465 7.50 4.79 -28.79
N GLN A 466 8.64 5.34 -29.23
CA GLN A 466 9.85 5.56 -28.40
C GLN A 466 10.46 6.96 -28.60
N PRO A 467 11.03 7.58 -27.54
CA PRO A 467 12.50 7.64 -27.46
C PRO A 467 13.11 7.66 -26.04
N ILE A 468 14.39 7.25 -25.91
CA ILE A 468 15.26 7.49 -24.73
C ILE A 468 16.72 7.74 -25.18
N PRO A 469 17.39 8.84 -24.74
CA PRO A 469 18.84 9.03 -24.88
C PRO A 469 19.63 8.92 -23.54
N PRO A 470 20.98 8.77 -23.53
CA PRO A 470 21.69 8.17 -22.39
C PRO A 470 22.72 9.03 -21.61
N THR A 471 22.87 8.71 -20.32
CA THR A 471 24.09 8.68 -19.43
C THR A 471 25.19 9.76 -19.46
N VAL A 472 25.54 10.30 -18.27
CA VAL A 472 26.89 10.79 -17.87
C VAL A 472 27.14 10.45 -16.38
N ASN A 473 28.41 10.31 -15.95
CA ASN A 473 28.87 9.87 -14.60
C ASN A 473 29.45 11.01 -13.72
N ILE A 474 29.85 10.65 -12.47
CA ILE A 474 30.80 11.27 -11.49
C ILE A 474 30.08 11.75 -10.19
N ILE A 475 30.17 11.14 -8.98
CA ILE A 475 31.29 10.64 -8.11
C ILE A 475 31.97 11.81 -7.36
N HIS A 476 32.04 11.97 -6.02
CA HIS A 476 31.72 11.24 -4.76
C HIS A 476 31.21 12.30 -3.70
N HIS A 477 30.74 12.06 -2.45
CA HIS A 477 30.20 10.93 -1.65
C HIS A 477 29.45 11.51 -0.43
N HIS A 478 28.21 11.08 -0.15
CA HIS A 478 27.58 10.96 1.19
C HIS A 478 26.14 10.44 0.99
N PHE A 479 25.65 9.56 1.87
CA PHE A 479 24.68 8.50 1.51
C PHE A 479 25.25 7.56 0.43
N ASP A 480 24.87 6.28 0.46
CA ASP A 480 25.42 5.26 -0.45
C ASP A 480 24.33 4.60 -1.32
N PRO A 481 24.07 5.14 -2.53
CA PRO A 481 23.23 4.49 -3.51
C PRO A 481 23.76 3.14 -4.00
N HIS A 482 25.07 2.86 -3.91
CA HIS A 482 25.64 1.55 -4.24
C HIS A 482 25.33 0.52 -3.15
N GLU A 483 25.29 0.88 -1.86
CA GLU A 483 24.82 -0.02 -0.81
C GLU A 483 23.34 -0.36 -1.00
N PHE A 484 22.49 0.64 -1.27
CA PHE A 484 21.07 0.41 -1.58
C PHE A 484 20.86 -0.43 -2.85
N TYR A 485 21.67 -0.22 -3.89
CA TYR A 485 21.63 -0.99 -5.14
C TYR A 485 22.23 -2.39 -5.00
N ALA A 486 23.23 -2.59 -4.14
CA ALA A 486 23.73 -3.92 -3.79
C ALA A 486 22.66 -4.71 -3.03
N LEU A 487 21.97 -4.11 -2.07
CA LEU A 487 20.85 -4.72 -1.35
C LEU A 487 19.63 -5.03 -2.25
N SER A 488 19.51 -4.40 -3.42
CA SER A 488 18.48 -4.72 -4.42
C SER A 488 18.92 -5.70 -5.51
N THR A 489 20.19 -6.11 -5.54
CA THR A 489 20.76 -7.04 -6.53
C THR A 489 21.41 -8.30 -5.92
N ASP A 490 21.75 -8.29 -4.63
CA ASP A 490 22.30 -9.42 -3.87
C ASP A 490 21.20 -10.39 -3.41
N ILE A 491 20.81 -11.27 -4.34
CA ILE A 491 19.90 -12.41 -4.13
C ILE A 491 20.53 -13.48 -3.20
N THR A 492 21.83 -13.41 -2.91
CA THR A 492 22.61 -14.47 -2.25
C THR A 492 22.64 -14.39 -0.72
N ARG A 493 21.49 -14.49 -0.06
CA ARG A 493 21.41 -14.84 1.38
C ARG A 493 20.09 -15.49 1.78
N ALA A 494 20.16 -16.66 2.42
CA ALA A 494 19.01 -17.42 2.96
C ALA A 494 18.36 -16.80 4.21
N SER A 495 18.53 -15.49 4.43
CA SER A 495 18.04 -14.74 5.59
C SER A 495 17.47 -13.36 5.21
N ARG A 496 17.33 -13.07 3.91
CA ARG A 496 16.68 -11.85 3.39
C ARG A 496 15.42 -12.24 2.62
N VAL A 497 14.35 -11.47 2.79
CA VAL A 497 13.08 -11.68 2.11
C VAL A 497 12.82 -10.52 1.15
N THR A 498 12.26 -10.82 -0.03
CA THR A 498 12.17 -9.91 -1.19
C THR A 498 10.73 -9.61 -1.63
N GLY A 499 9.73 -10.38 -1.15
CA GLY A 499 8.35 -10.30 -1.65
C GLY A 499 8.20 -10.86 -3.07
N SER A 500 9.15 -11.71 -3.45
CA SER A 500 9.25 -12.46 -4.70
C SER A 500 9.91 -13.82 -4.47
N GLU A 501 9.60 -14.42 -3.32
CA GLU A 501 10.07 -15.71 -2.85
C GLU A 501 9.79 -16.79 -3.93
N PRO A 502 10.67 -17.80 -4.08
CA PRO A 502 10.54 -18.78 -5.15
C PRO A 502 9.32 -19.68 -4.92
N LEU A 503 8.21 -19.31 -5.54
CA LEU A 503 7.01 -20.14 -5.62
C LEU A 503 7.32 -21.41 -6.44
N PRO A 504 6.53 -22.50 -6.29
CA PRO A 504 6.62 -23.64 -7.18
C PRO A 504 6.53 -23.19 -8.66
N PRO A 505 7.30 -23.79 -9.60
CA PRO A 505 7.26 -23.40 -11.01
C PRO A 505 5.85 -23.40 -11.62
N ASP A 506 4.96 -24.27 -11.14
CA ASP A 506 3.56 -24.38 -11.55
C ASP A 506 2.59 -23.37 -10.92
N ALA A 507 3.04 -22.59 -9.94
CA ALA A 507 2.30 -21.48 -9.37
C ALA A 507 2.44 -20.20 -10.21
N TYR A 508 3.46 -20.10 -11.06
CA TYR A 508 3.57 -19.01 -12.03
C TYR A 508 2.56 -19.19 -13.17
N PRO A 509 1.95 -18.10 -13.69
CA PRO A 509 1.19 -18.18 -14.93
C PRO A 509 2.11 -18.62 -16.08
N LEU A 510 1.51 -19.32 -17.04
CA LEU A 510 2.18 -20.04 -18.14
C LEU A 510 3.32 -19.21 -18.75
N SER A 511 4.53 -19.77 -18.74
CA SER A 511 5.80 -19.08 -19.02
C SER A 511 5.70 -18.09 -20.19
N TYR A 512 6.00 -16.81 -19.91
CA TYR A 512 6.20 -15.81 -20.96
C TYR A 512 7.27 -16.32 -21.94
N GLY A 513 6.86 -16.66 -23.15
CA GLY A 513 7.78 -16.96 -24.24
C GLY A 513 8.69 -15.75 -24.47
N ARG A 514 10.00 -16.00 -24.48
CA ARG A 514 11.02 -15.03 -24.90
C ARG A 514 11.15 -15.00 -26.41
#